data_AF-D3DCV5-F1
#
_entry.id   AF-D3DCV5-F1
#
_cell.length_a   1.000
_cell.length_b   1.000
_cell.length_c   1.000
_cell.angle_alpha   90.00
_cell.angle_beta   90.00
_cell.angle_gamma   90.00
#
_symmetry.space_group_name_H-M   'P 1'
#
loop_
_entity.id
_entity.type
_entity.pdbx_description
1 polymer ?
#
loop_
_entity_poly.entity_id
_entity_poly.type
_entity_poly.pdbx_seq_one_letter_code
_entity_poly.pdbx_strand_id
1 'polypeptide(L)'
;PEPGVAARETLRRRLRERPEPERHEVLLDLVRGSAATVLGHRGGDAVGPDQTFQDLGFDSLTAVELRNRLADVIGTRLPATLVFDYPTPAALGGHLLGLLDLGEAEPAPGPVLAELARLERALAGSAAAGGHLPDEVAARLRALAAAFGPAPAGTGPGALDLASASDEEMFELLDNEFGRS
;
A
#
# COMPACT_ATOMS: atom_id res chain seq x y z
N PRO A 1 17.76 15.88 -10.10
CA PRO A 1 16.39 16.10 -9.60
C PRO A 1 16.21 17.55 -9.10
N GLU A 2 15.17 18.23 -9.60
CA GLU A 2 14.73 19.53 -9.06
C GLU A 2 14.50 19.40 -7.54
N PRO A 3 14.93 20.36 -6.70
CA PRO A 3 14.85 20.25 -5.24
C PRO A 3 13.42 20.00 -4.72
N GLY A 4 12.40 20.47 -5.44
CA GLY A 4 10.99 20.22 -5.09
C GLY A 4 10.55 18.76 -5.26
N VAL A 5 11.15 17.99 -6.16
CA VAL A 5 10.74 16.59 -6.40
C VAL A 5 11.20 15.69 -5.25
N ALA A 6 12.44 15.86 -4.77
CA ALA A 6 12.98 15.08 -3.65
C ALA A 6 12.24 15.37 -2.33
N ALA A 7 11.83 16.62 -2.11
CA ALA A 7 11.01 17.00 -0.95
C ALA A 7 9.64 16.33 -0.98
N ARG A 8 8.97 16.30 -2.15
CA ARG A 8 7.68 15.61 -2.35
C ARG A 8 7.76 14.11 -2.10
N GLU A 9 8.77 13.44 -2.65
CA GLU A 9 8.98 12.00 -2.43
C GLU A 9 9.24 11.68 -0.95
N THR A 10 10.01 12.55 -0.27
CA THR A 10 10.25 12.42 1.17
C THR A 10 8.98 12.58 1.99
N LEU A 11 8.13 13.57 1.67
CA LEU A 11 6.82 13.74 2.31
C LEU A 11 5.93 12.51 2.08
N ARG A 12 5.80 12.05 0.83
CA ARG A 12 4.97 10.87 0.48
C ARG A 12 5.44 9.61 1.22
N ARG A 13 6.74 9.35 1.27
CA ARG A 13 7.31 8.23 2.05
C ARG A 13 6.96 8.34 3.54
N ARG A 14 7.19 9.50 4.15
CA ARG A 14 6.88 9.76 5.58
C ARG A 14 5.41 9.52 5.91
N LEU A 15 4.50 9.81 4.98
CA LEU A 15 3.07 9.59 5.15
C LEU A 15 2.71 8.11 5.01
N ARG A 16 3.27 7.40 4.02
CA ARG A 16 3.03 5.96 3.84
C ARG A 16 3.44 5.13 5.05
N GLU A 17 4.55 5.48 5.69
CA GLU A 17 5.10 4.78 6.86
C GLU A 17 4.30 4.99 8.15
N ARG A 18 3.27 5.85 8.14
CA ARG A 18 2.48 6.21 9.32
C ARG A 18 1.05 5.66 9.25
N PRO A 19 0.42 5.34 10.39
CA PRO A 19 -1.02 5.11 10.46
C PRO A 19 -1.80 6.40 10.15
N GLU A 20 -3.07 6.26 9.73
CA GLU A 20 -3.96 7.37 9.35
C GLU A 20 -3.96 8.57 10.33
N PRO A 21 -4.15 8.41 11.66
CA PRO A 21 -4.15 9.55 12.58
C PRO A 21 -2.83 10.33 12.56
N GLU A 22 -1.69 9.64 12.47
CA GLU A 22 -0.38 10.30 12.39
C GLU A 22 -0.15 10.97 11.02
N ARG A 23 -0.79 10.50 9.95
CA ARG A 23 -0.77 11.19 8.65
C ARG A 23 -1.48 12.54 8.73
N HIS A 24 -2.63 12.58 9.42
CA HIS A 24 -3.36 13.81 9.66
C HIS A 24 -2.51 14.83 10.41
N GLU A 25 -1.79 14.41 11.46
CA GLU A 25 -0.89 15.29 12.22
C GLU A 25 0.23 15.87 11.33
N VAL A 26 0.86 15.05 10.49
CA VAL A 26 1.91 15.53 9.57
C VAL A 26 1.37 16.58 8.58
N LEU A 27 0.18 16.39 8.03
CA LEU A 27 -0.45 17.35 7.12
C LEU A 27 -0.90 18.62 7.86
N LEU A 28 -1.42 18.48 9.08
CA LEU A 28 -1.78 19.60 9.93
C LEU A 28 -0.55 20.48 10.22
N ASP A 29 0.58 19.88 10.61
CA ASP A 29 1.82 20.60 10.87
C ASP A 29 2.36 21.29 9.62
N LEU A 30 2.24 20.65 8.45
CA LEU A 30 2.60 21.26 7.17
C LEU A 30 1.76 22.52 6.90
N VAL A 31 0.45 22.45 7.11
CA VAL A 31 -0.45 23.58 6.91
C VAL A 31 -0.15 24.69 7.91
N ARG A 32 0.00 24.37 9.19
CA ARG A 32 0.32 25.34 10.26
C ARG A 32 1.67 26.02 10.03
N GLY A 33 2.70 25.27 9.64
CA GLY A 33 4.01 25.83 9.32
C GLY A 33 3.99 26.72 8.06
N SER A 34 3.21 26.34 7.05
CA SER A 34 3.01 27.15 5.85
C SER A 34 2.26 28.44 6.16
N ALA A 35 1.20 28.36 6.96
CA ALA A 35 0.42 29.52 7.39
C ALA A 35 1.24 30.47 8.26
N ALA A 36 2.00 29.94 9.22
CA ALA A 36 2.93 30.72 10.03
C ALA A 36 3.95 31.47 9.17
N THR A 37 4.46 30.84 8.10
CA THR A 37 5.40 31.50 7.20
C THR A 37 4.76 32.69 6.47
N VAL A 38 3.53 32.53 5.96
CA VAL A 38 2.79 33.59 5.26
C VAL A 38 2.48 34.76 6.20
N LEU A 39 2.10 34.47 7.45
CA LEU A 39 1.79 35.49 8.46
C LEU A 39 3.04 36.07 9.16
N GLY A 40 4.24 35.63 8.79
CA GLY A 40 5.50 36.08 9.41
C GLY A 40 5.68 35.63 10.86
N HIS A 41 5.01 34.57 11.28
CA HIS A 41 5.18 33.95 12.60
C HIS A 41 6.40 33.03 12.62
N ARG A 42 7.01 32.88 13.81
CA ARG A 42 8.22 32.08 13.99
C ARG A 42 8.00 30.56 13.94
N GLY A 43 6.76 30.08 13.99
CA GLY A 43 6.46 28.65 13.98
C GLY A 43 4.97 28.35 13.89
N GLY A 44 4.65 27.14 13.45
CA GLY A 44 3.26 26.66 13.27
C GLY A 44 2.45 26.60 14.57
N ASP A 45 3.11 26.55 15.73
CA ASP A 45 2.44 26.52 17.04
C ASP A 45 1.65 27.80 17.33
N ALA A 46 2.02 28.92 16.68
CA ALA A 46 1.26 30.17 16.76
C ALA A 46 -0.08 30.12 16.00
N VAL A 47 -0.28 29.10 15.16
CA VAL A 47 -1.50 28.91 14.37
C VAL A 47 -2.33 27.82 15.04
N GLY A 48 -3.51 28.16 15.56
CA GLY A 48 -4.42 27.17 16.16
C GLY A 48 -4.97 26.19 15.13
N PRO A 49 -5.07 24.88 15.41
CA PRO A 49 -5.51 23.88 14.44
C PRO A 49 -6.97 24.08 13.98
N ASP A 50 -7.82 24.58 14.88
CA ASP A 50 -9.25 24.84 14.64
C ASP A 50 -9.57 26.33 14.49
N GLN A 51 -8.55 27.20 14.55
CA GLN A 51 -8.74 28.64 14.35
C GLN A 51 -8.94 28.93 12.87
N THR A 52 -9.91 29.77 12.54
CA THR A 52 -10.14 30.09 11.14
C THR A 52 -8.99 30.92 10.58
N PHE A 53 -8.67 30.73 9.30
CA PHE A 53 -7.69 31.55 8.61
C PHE A 53 -8.06 33.04 8.64
N GLN A 54 -9.36 33.37 8.60
CA GLN A 54 -9.83 34.75 8.71
C GLN A 54 -9.50 35.37 10.08
N ASP A 55 -9.72 34.63 11.17
CA ASP A 55 -9.37 35.09 12.53
C ASP A 55 -7.85 35.23 12.72
N LEU A 56 -7.06 34.49 11.94
CA LEU A 56 -5.60 34.59 11.89
C LEU A 56 -5.10 35.75 11.03
N GLY A 57 -6.00 36.47 10.33
CA GLY A 57 -5.66 37.61 9.49
C GLY A 57 -5.37 37.27 8.02
N PHE A 58 -5.81 36.10 7.53
CA PHE A 58 -5.77 35.81 6.10
C PHE A 58 -6.77 36.65 5.31
N ASP A 59 -6.27 37.20 4.22
CA ASP A 59 -6.98 37.92 3.17
C ASP A 59 -6.82 37.21 1.81
N SER A 60 -7.28 37.83 0.73
CA SER A 60 -7.19 37.25 -0.61
C SER A 60 -5.75 37.03 -1.10
N LEU A 61 -4.78 37.88 -0.70
CA LEU A 61 -3.40 37.77 -1.16
C LEU A 61 -2.67 36.66 -0.41
N THR A 62 -2.75 36.69 0.91
CA THR A 62 -2.16 35.67 1.81
C THR A 62 -2.78 34.29 1.57
N ALA A 63 -4.06 34.20 1.23
CA ALA A 63 -4.70 32.94 0.84
C ALA A 63 -4.06 32.35 -0.44
N VAL A 64 -3.75 33.18 -1.43
CA VAL A 64 -3.06 32.76 -2.65
C VAL A 64 -1.63 32.34 -2.35
N GLU A 65 -0.92 33.05 -1.48
CA GLU A 65 0.44 32.69 -1.06
C GLU A 65 0.49 31.33 -0.34
N LEU A 66 -0.41 31.09 0.62
CA LEU A 66 -0.53 29.81 1.30
C LEU A 66 -0.84 28.70 0.30
N ARG A 67 -1.79 28.93 -0.61
CA ARG A 67 -2.14 27.98 -1.66
C ARG A 67 -0.94 27.63 -2.54
N ASN A 68 -0.16 28.62 -2.97
CA ASN A 68 1.02 28.39 -3.81
C ASN A 68 2.08 27.58 -3.05
N ARG A 69 2.32 27.93 -1.79
CA ARG A 69 3.28 27.23 -0.93
C ARG A 69 2.90 25.77 -0.72
N LEU A 70 1.62 25.50 -0.46
CA LEU A 70 1.11 24.13 -0.32
C LEU A 70 1.17 23.35 -1.65
N ALA A 71 0.82 23.99 -2.77
CA ALA A 71 0.87 23.37 -4.09
C ALA A 71 2.31 22.94 -4.46
N ASP A 72 3.32 23.74 -4.12
CA ASP A 72 4.72 23.42 -4.37
C ASP A 72 5.19 22.17 -3.59
N VAL A 73 4.77 22.07 -2.32
CA VAL A 73 5.13 20.97 -1.41
C VAL A 73 4.39 19.69 -1.75
N ILE A 74 3.11 19.78 -2.12
CA ILE A 74 2.27 18.61 -2.42
C ILE A 74 2.45 18.14 -3.86
N GLY A 75 2.83 19.06 -4.76
CA GLY A 75 3.02 18.78 -6.18
C GLY A 75 1.70 18.61 -6.94
N THR A 76 0.59 19.16 -6.43
CA THR A 76 -0.71 19.17 -7.10
C THR A 76 -1.23 20.60 -7.24
N ARG A 77 -2.08 20.81 -8.25
CA ARG A 77 -2.74 22.10 -8.43
C ARG A 77 -3.89 22.22 -7.44
N LEU A 78 -3.82 23.24 -6.59
CA LEU A 78 -4.86 23.55 -5.60
C LEU A 78 -5.77 24.68 -6.12
N PRO A 79 -7.10 24.61 -5.88
CA PRO A 79 -8.02 25.69 -6.24
C PRO A 79 -7.71 26.98 -5.46
N ALA A 80 -8.03 28.13 -6.04
CA ALA A 80 -7.80 29.42 -5.38
C ALA A 80 -8.73 29.66 -4.18
N THR A 81 -9.86 28.95 -4.12
CA THR A 81 -10.87 29.02 -3.05
C THR A 81 -10.55 28.15 -1.84
N LEU A 82 -9.45 27.38 -1.89
CA LEU A 82 -9.08 26.36 -0.90
C LEU A 82 -9.19 26.82 0.57
N VAL A 83 -8.68 28.02 0.86
CA VAL A 83 -8.69 28.61 2.23
C VAL A 83 -10.10 28.97 2.70
N PHE A 84 -11.02 29.23 1.76
CA PHE A 84 -12.43 29.51 2.06
C PHE A 84 -13.26 28.23 2.15
N ASP A 85 -12.96 27.23 1.31
CA ASP A 85 -13.61 25.92 1.32
C ASP A 85 -13.21 25.10 2.56
N TYR A 86 -11.98 25.29 3.03
CA TYR A 86 -11.41 24.63 4.21
C TYR A 86 -10.85 25.70 5.16
N PRO A 87 -11.72 26.31 5.99
CA PRO A 87 -11.40 27.55 6.71
C PRO A 87 -10.46 27.37 7.89
N THR A 88 -10.15 26.14 8.31
CA THR A 88 -9.23 25.84 9.42
C THR A 88 -8.04 25.01 8.94
N PRO A 89 -6.87 25.12 9.60
CA PRO A 89 -5.72 24.27 9.34
C PRO A 89 -6.04 22.77 9.40
N ALA A 90 -6.87 22.34 10.35
CA ALA A 90 -7.31 20.94 10.47
C ALA A 90 -8.16 20.49 9.27
N ALA A 91 -9.15 21.29 8.87
CA ALA A 91 -9.99 20.98 7.71
C ALA A 91 -9.16 20.91 6.42
N LEU A 92 -8.23 21.87 6.25
CA LEU A 92 -7.34 21.91 5.11
C LEU A 92 -6.38 20.72 5.11
N GLY A 93 -5.76 20.38 6.24
CA GLY A 93 -4.89 19.22 6.37
C GLY A 93 -5.58 17.91 5.98
N GLY A 94 -6.83 17.72 6.41
CA GLY A 94 -7.65 16.57 6.01
C GLY A 94 -7.94 16.53 4.51
N HIS A 95 -8.30 17.66 3.90
CA HIS A 95 -8.50 17.75 2.45
C HIS A 95 -7.24 17.40 1.67
N LEU A 96 -6.09 17.94 2.09
CA LEU A 96 -4.80 17.66 1.46
C LEU A 96 -4.41 16.17 1.56
N LEU A 97 -4.73 15.51 2.67
CA LEU A 97 -4.51 14.07 2.80
C LEU A 97 -5.36 13.29 1.78
N GLY A 98 -6.62 13.68 1.57
CA GLY A 98 -7.50 13.06 0.58
C GLY A 98 -7.08 13.31 -0.88
N LEU A 99 -6.35 14.39 -1.16
CA LEU A 99 -5.78 14.67 -2.49
C LEU A 99 -4.51 13.85 -2.78
N LEU A 100 -3.83 13.36 -1.75
CA LEU A 100 -2.62 12.59 -1.89
C LEU A 100 -2.98 11.13 -2.18
N ASP A 101 -2.78 10.71 -3.42
CA ASP A 101 -2.71 9.30 -3.76
C ASP A 101 -1.41 8.72 -3.16
N LEU A 102 -1.49 8.36 -1.88
CA LEU A 102 -0.40 7.71 -1.16
C LEU A 102 -0.19 6.27 -1.61
N GLY A 103 -0.94 5.79 -2.62
CA GLY A 103 -1.26 4.37 -2.76
C GLY A 103 -2.15 3.98 -1.58
N GLU A 104 -3.09 3.05 -1.79
CA GLU A 104 -3.72 2.40 -0.66
C GLU A 104 -2.61 1.95 0.28
N ALA A 105 -2.68 2.37 1.55
CA ALA A 105 -1.95 1.63 2.56
C ALA A 105 -2.48 0.22 2.40
N GLU A 106 -1.65 -0.72 1.91
CA GLU A 106 -2.09 -2.11 1.86
C GLU A 106 -2.71 -2.38 3.23
N PRO A 107 -3.99 -2.79 3.28
CA PRO A 107 -4.63 -3.09 4.55
C PRO A 107 -3.66 -4.04 5.24
N ALA A 108 -3.20 -3.65 6.44
CA ALA A 108 -2.23 -4.43 7.18
C ALA A 108 -2.66 -5.89 7.05
N PRO A 109 -1.81 -6.77 6.49
CA PRO A 109 -2.24 -8.10 6.11
C PRO A 109 -3.00 -8.69 7.28
N GLY A 110 -4.24 -9.14 7.05
CA GLY A 110 -5.09 -9.66 8.14
C GLY A 110 -4.28 -10.66 8.98
N PRO A 111 -4.60 -10.88 10.27
CA PRO A 111 -3.70 -11.50 11.24
C PRO A 111 -2.97 -12.76 10.74
N VAL A 112 -3.63 -13.57 9.90
CA VAL A 112 -3.04 -14.74 9.23
C VAL A 112 -1.91 -14.38 8.24
N LEU A 113 -2.11 -13.38 7.38
CA LEU A 113 -1.10 -12.93 6.41
C LEU A 113 0.10 -12.26 7.12
N ALA A 114 -0.13 -11.57 8.24
CA ALA A 114 0.95 -11.01 9.04
C ALA A 114 1.84 -12.11 9.66
N GLU A 115 1.23 -13.18 10.15
CA GLU A 115 1.96 -14.36 10.65
C GLU A 115 2.70 -15.10 9.52
N LEU A 116 2.12 -15.21 8.32
CA LEU A 116 2.81 -15.78 7.17
C LEU A 116 4.05 -14.96 6.79
N ALA A 117 3.97 -13.63 6.80
CA ALA A 117 5.13 -12.78 6.54
C ALA A 117 6.21 -12.91 7.64
N ARG A 118 5.80 -13.12 8.91
CA ARG A 118 6.73 -13.39 10.03
C ARG A 118 7.45 -14.72 9.84
N LEU A 119 6.72 -15.75 9.41
CA LEU A 119 7.26 -17.06 9.10
C LEU A 119 8.24 -17.01 7.92
N GLU A 120 7.88 -16.32 6.84
CA GLU A 120 8.74 -16.13 5.67
C GLU A 120 10.09 -15.50 6.06
N ARG A 121 10.08 -14.45 6.89
CA ARG A 121 11.32 -13.82 7.39
C ARG A 121 12.15 -14.78 8.26
N ALA A 122 11.51 -15.59 9.10
CA ALA A 122 12.21 -16.57 9.94
C ALA A 122 12.89 -17.67 9.09
N LEU A 123 12.20 -18.13 8.04
CA LEU A 123 12.73 -19.12 7.10
C LEU A 123 13.87 -18.55 6.24
N ALA A 124 13.72 -17.32 5.74
CA ALA A 124 14.76 -16.64 4.99
C ALA A 124 16.04 -16.42 5.83
N GLY A 125 15.88 -16.07 7.12
CA GLY A 125 17.01 -15.94 8.05
C GLY A 125 17.73 -17.27 8.31
N SER A 126 17.00 -18.38 8.40
CA SER A 126 17.57 -19.72 8.54
C SER A 126 18.36 -20.16 7.29
N ALA A 127 17.83 -19.87 6.10
CA ALA A 127 18.47 -20.16 4.83
C ALA A 127 19.75 -19.33 4.61
N ALA A 128 19.72 -18.04 4.97
CA ALA A 128 20.87 -17.15 4.87
C ALA A 128 22.03 -17.54 5.81
N ALA A 129 21.76 -18.25 6.89
CA ALA A 129 22.76 -18.80 7.80
C ALA A 129 23.45 -20.09 7.27
N GLY A 130 23.23 -20.45 6.00
CA GLY A 130 23.81 -21.65 5.37
C GLY A 130 23.05 -22.94 5.65
N GLY A 131 21.89 -22.86 6.30
CA GLY A 131 21.01 -24.00 6.55
C GLY A 131 20.14 -24.32 5.35
N HIS A 132 19.99 -25.61 5.02
CA HIS A 132 18.82 -26.04 4.25
C HIS A 132 17.62 -26.03 5.18
N LEU A 133 16.46 -25.62 4.67
CA LEU A 133 15.19 -25.74 5.38
C LEU A 133 15.01 -27.25 5.71
N PRO A 134 14.87 -27.65 7.00
CA PRO A 134 14.75 -29.07 7.32
C PRO A 134 13.61 -29.72 6.54
N ASP A 135 13.83 -30.92 6.00
CA ASP A 135 12.84 -31.63 5.17
C ASP A 135 11.49 -31.77 5.88
N GLU A 136 11.51 -31.92 7.21
CA GLU A 136 10.33 -31.96 8.07
C GLU A 136 9.53 -30.64 8.03
N VAL A 137 10.20 -29.49 8.10
CA VAL A 137 9.55 -28.17 8.03
C VAL A 137 8.95 -27.97 6.63
N ALA A 138 9.69 -28.31 5.58
CA ALA A 138 9.19 -28.23 4.21
C ALA A 138 7.98 -29.15 3.97
N ALA A 139 8.01 -30.38 4.49
CA ALA A 139 6.88 -31.31 4.43
C ALA A 139 5.65 -30.79 5.17
N ARG A 140 5.85 -30.20 6.36
CA ARG A 140 4.76 -29.63 7.16
C ARG A 140 4.09 -28.44 6.47
N LEU A 141 4.86 -27.56 5.83
CA LEU A 141 4.33 -26.42 5.06
C LEU A 141 3.52 -26.88 3.85
N ARG A 142 4.01 -27.88 3.10
CA ARG A 142 3.26 -28.49 2.00
C ARG A 142 1.94 -29.12 2.46
N ALA A 143 1.94 -29.81 3.59
CA ALA A 143 0.72 -30.38 4.17
C ALA A 143 -0.28 -29.30 4.61
N LEU A 144 0.19 -28.19 5.19
CA LEU A 144 -0.66 -27.04 5.51
C LEU A 144 -1.26 -26.42 4.24
N ALA A 145 -0.44 -26.17 3.22
CA ALA A 145 -0.93 -25.63 1.95
C ALA A 145 -1.97 -26.55 1.29
N ALA A 146 -1.77 -27.87 1.34
CA ALA A 146 -2.74 -28.84 0.81
C ALA A 146 -4.05 -28.88 1.60
N ALA A 147 -4.01 -28.65 2.92
CA ALA A 147 -5.21 -28.63 3.76
C ALA A 147 -6.12 -27.42 3.49
N PHE A 148 -5.56 -26.31 2.99
CA PHE A 148 -6.29 -25.08 2.70
C PHE A 148 -6.40 -24.77 1.19
N GLY A 149 -5.69 -25.52 0.36
CA GLY A 149 -5.82 -25.45 -1.09
C GLY A 149 -7.15 -26.05 -1.56
N PRO A 150 -7.60 -25.71 -2.78
CA PRO A 150 -8.73 -26.41 -3.37
C PRO A 150 -8.42 -27.91 -3.40
N ALA A 151 -9.42 -28.74 -3.09
CA ALA A 151 -9.30 -30.19 -3.24
C ALA A 151 -8.71 -30.47 -4.64
N PRO A 152 -7.73 -31.38 -4.78
CA PRO A 152 -7.19 -31.72 -6.09
C PRO A 152 -8.38 -32.07 -6.97
N ALA A 153 -8.52 -31.38 -8.11
CA ALA A 153 -9.58 -31.64 -9.06
C ALA A 153 -9.62 -33.15 -9.27
N GLY A 154 -10.74 -33.75 -8.88
CA GLY A 154 -10.80 -35.17 -8.59
C GLY A 154 -10.26 -36.01 -9.74
N THR A 155 -9.37 -36.95 -9.41
CA THR A 155 -9.24 -38.19 -10.16
C THR A 155 -10.58 -38.92 -10.04
N GLY A 156 -11.54 -38.54 -10.88
CA GLY A 156 -12.72 -39.34 -11.11
C GLY A 156 -12.29 -40.68 -11.74
N PRO A 157 -12.91 -41.81 -11.37
CA PRO A 157 -12.64 -43.09 -12.03
C PRO A 157 -13.15 -43.00 -13.47
N GLY A 158 -12.25 -42.68 -14.41
CA GLY A 158 -12.59 -42.52 -15.82
C GLY A 158 -11.69 -41.56 -16.63
N ALA A 159 -10.78 -40.82 -16.01
CA ALA A 159 -9.73 -40.13 -16.76
C ALA A 159 -8.58 -41.13 -17.01
N LEU A 160 -8.67 -41.88 -18.10
CA LEU A 160 -7.47 -42.47 -18.70
C LEU A 160 -6.53 -41.31 -19.02
N ASP A 161 -5.44 -41.23 -18.28
CA ASP A 161 -4.38 -40.27 -18.53
C ASP A 161 -3.69 -40.65 -19.85
N LEU A 162 -4.19 -40.10 -20.95
CA LEU A 162 -3.60 -40.23 -22.29
C LEU A 162 -2.16 -39.71 -22.34
N ALA A 163 -1.69 -38.95 -21.34
CA ALA A 163 -0.34 -38.40 -21.32
C ALA A 163 0.69 -39.28 -20.59
N SER A 164 0.25 -40.33 -19.87
CA SER A 164 1.16 -41.30 -19.23
C SER A 164 1.07 -42.73 -19.78
N ALA A 165 0.15 -42.99 -20.72
CA ALA A 165 0.15 -44.25 -21.45
C ALA A 165 1.48 -44.43 -22.17
N SER A 166 2.11 -45.59 -21.96
CA SER A 166 3.31 -45.96 -22.71
C SER A 166 2.92 -46.28 -24.16
N ASP A 167 3.81 -46.00 -25.12
CA ASP A 167 3.51 -46.20 -26.56
C ASP A 167 3.01 -47.63 -26.85
N GLU A 168 3.48 -48.63 -26.10
CA GLU A 168 3.01 -50.02 -26.18
C GLU A 168 1.51 -50.20 -25.82
N GLU A 169 0.99 -49.48 -24.82
CA GLU A 169 -0.41 -49.59 -24.38
C GLU A 169 -1.37 -48.88 -25.35
N MET A 170 -0.89 -47.87 -26.07
CA MET A 170 -1.66 -47.17 -27.10
C MET A 170 -1.90 -48.05 -28.34
N PHE A 171 -0.94 -48.95 -28.67
CA PHE A 171 -1.08 -49.89 -29.77
C PHE A 171 -2.00 -51.08 -29.43
N GLU A 172 -2.05 -51.57 -28.20
CA GLU A 172 -2.98 -52.64 -27.79
C GLU A 172 -4.46 -52.22 -27.86
N LEU A 173 -4.76 -50.94 -27.60
CA LEU A 173 -6.14 -50.42 -27.68
C LEU A 173 -6.67 -50.34 -29.12
N LEU A 174 -5.81 -50.11 -30.11
CA LEU A 174 -6.19 -50.06 -31.53
C LEU A 174 -6.46 -51.45 -32.12
N ASP A 175 -5.74 -52.47 -31.65
CA ASP A 175 -5.91 -53.85 -32.13
C ASP A 175 -7.23 -54.47 -31.65
N ASN A 176 -7.73 -54.03 -30.49
CA ASN A 176 -8.97 -54.54 -29.92
C ASN A 176 -10.24 -53.95 -30.59
N GLU A 177 -10.12 -52.87 -31.38
CA GLU A 177 -11.25 -52.26 -32.11
C GLU A 177 -11.40 -52.77 -33.56
N PHE A 178 -10.40 -53.45 -34.12
CA PHE A 178 -10.46 -54.03 -35.48
C PHE A 178 -10.46 -55.57 -35.53
N GLY A 179 -10.47 -56.24 -34.38
CA GLY A 179 -10.35 -57.70 -34.25
C GLY A 179 -11.63 -58.45 -33.86
N ARG A 180 -12.82 -58.06 -34.32
CA ARG A 180 -14.04 -58.91 -34.26
C ARG A 180 -14.90 -58.71 -35.51
N SER A 181 -14.57 -59.44 -36.58
CA SER A 181 -15.52 -59.88 -37.60
C SER A 181 -15.66 -61.39 -37.52
#